data_AF-A0A358XZE7-F1
#
_entry.id   AF-A0A358XZE7-F1
#
_cell.length_a   1.000
_cell.length_b   1.000
_cell.length_c   1.000
_cell.angle_alpha   90.00
_cell.angle_beta   90.00
_cell.angle_gamma   90.00
#
_symmetry.space_group_name_H-M   'P 1'
#
loop_
_entity.id
_entity.type
_entity.pdbx_description
1 polymer ?
#
loop_
_entity_poly.entity_id
_entity_poly.type
_entity_poly.pdbx_seq_one_letter_code
_entity_poly.pdbx_strand_id
1 'polypeptide(L)'
;MPAAVLNYFTMSVISRFGFKLGLFVYIALMTACGSFVNSPRPLNAEYCDNFLIYDMCARDTNHDGVVEVVYFTDTKEVFMYHPESKGNYPSDLGLHRCATMMDEELVATTNRVFYVDDSTPFLERQDIKGAMMLKYVANMPEITACNLRAEQEESNN
;
A
#
# COMPACT_ATOMS: atom_id res chain seq x y z
N MET A 1 -5.47 -75.14 -39.95
CA MET A 1 -6.56 -75.03 -38.95
C MET A 1 -5.96 -74.51 -37.65
N PRO A 2 -6.59 -73.53 -36.98
CA PRO A 2 -5.87 -72.31 -36.62
C PRO A 2 -5.70 -72.02 -35.12
N ALA A 3 -4.63 -71.27 -34.85
CA ALA A 3 -4.49 -70.12 -33.96
C ALA A 3 -4.87 -70.25 -32.47
N ALA A 4 -3.82 -70.49 -31.66
CA ALA A 4 -3.73 -70.05 -30.28
C ALA A 4 -2.91 -68.75 -30.23
N VAL A 5 -3.55 -67.58 -30.14
CA VAL A 5 -2.93 -66.33 -29.64
C VAL A 5 -4.06 -65.48 -29.07
N LEU A 6 -4.25 -65.52 -27.75
CA LEU A 6 -5.04 -64.53 -27.04
C LEU A 6 -4.27 -64.10 -25.79
N ASN A 7 -4.30 -62.79 -25.56
CA ASN A 7 -3.78 -62.02 -24.42
C ASN A 7 -2.41 -61.38 -24.58
N TYR A 8 -2.36 -60.16 -24.05
CA TYR A 8 -1.22 -59.24 -23.89
C TYR A 8 -0.90 -58.28 -25.02
N PHE A 9 -1.81 -57.41 -25.48
CA PHE A 9 -1.33 -56.20 -26.18
C PHE A 9 -2.26 -54.98 -26.21
N THR A 10 -3.07 -54.68 -25.17
CA THR A 10 -3.95 -53.48 -25.23
C THR A 10 -4.16 -52.75 -23.90
N MET A 11 -3.20 -52.75 -22.98
CA MET A 11 -3.26 -51.90 -21.76
C MET A 11 -2.11 -50.89 -21.62
N SER A 12 -1.36 -50.58 -22.68
CA SER A 12 -0.15 -49.73 -22.55
C SER A 12 -0.17 -48.39 -23.29
N VAL A 13 -1.26 -47.97 -23.93
CA VAL A 13 -1.27 -46.74 -24.76
C VAL A 13 -2.03 -45.57 -24.12
N ILE A 14 -3.03 -45.83 -23.27
CA ILE A 14 -3.87 -44.76 -22.69
C ILE A 14 -3.14 -44.01 -21.54
N SER A 15 -2.16 -44.66 -20.89
CA SER A 15 -1.43 -44.08 -19.75
C SER A 15 -0.41 -43.00 -20.13
N ARG A 16 0.07 -42.95 -21.38
CA ARG A 16 1.14 -42.02 -21.79
C ARG A 16 0.66 -40.68 -22.36
N PHE A 17 -0.61 -40.58 -22.76
CA PHE A 17 -1.16 -39.34 -23.36
C PHE A 17 -1.78 -38.38 -22.33
N GLY A 18 -2.40 -38.89 -21.25
CA GLY A 18 -3.01 -38.04 -20.22
C GLY A 18 -2.01 -37.27 -19.37
N PHE A 19 -0.83 -37.86 -19.11
CA PHE A 19 0.20 -37.25 -18.26
C PHE A 19 0.89 -36.05 -18.95
N LYS A 20 1.07 -36.10 -20.27
CA LYS A 20 1.66 -35.00 -21.04
C LYS A 20 0.70 -33.81 -21.18
N LEU A 21 -0.60 -34.06 -21.38
CA LEU A 21 -1.59 -33.00 -21.51
C LEU A 21 -1.85 -32.28 -20.18
N GLY A 22 -1.89 -33.03 -19.06
CA GLY A 22 -2.02 -32.45 -17.72
C GLY A 22 -0.83 -31.58 -17.32
N LEU A 23 0.39 -32.00 -17.66
CA LEU A 23 1.61 -31.22 -17.40
C LEU A 23 1.61 -29.90 -18.19
N PHE A 24 1.18 -29.91 -19.45
CA PHE A 24 1.12 -28.69 -20.27
C PHE A 24 0.07 -27.68 -19.76
N VAL A 25 -1.08 -28.16 -19.27
CA VAL A 25 -2.11 -27.29 -18.65
C VAL A 25 -1.61 -26.71 -17.33
N TYR A 26 -0.90 -27.49 -16.52
CA TYR A 26 -0.30 -27.02 -15.26
C TYR A 26 0.79 -25.97 -15.50
N ILE A 27 1.65 -26.16 -16.50
CA ILE A 27 2.67 -25.18 -16.89
C ILE A 27 2.02 -23.90 -17.44
N ALA A 28 0.97 -24.01 -18.25
CA ALA A 28 0.25 -22.85 -18.79
C ALA A 28 -0.46 -22.03 -17.69
N LEU A 29 -1.03 -22.68 -16.68
CA LEU A 29 -1.62 -22.01 -15.51
C LEU A 29 -0.57 -21.26 -14.66
N MET A 30 0.64 -21.80 -14.53
CA MET A 30 1.72 -21.14 -13.77
C MET A 30 2.35 -19.96 -14.52
N THR A 31 2.30 -19.94 -15.86
CA THR A 31 2.82 -18.80 -16.65
C THR A 31 1.92 -17.57 -16.66
N ALA A 32 0.66 -17.68 -16.23
CA ALA A 32 -0.27 -16.55 -16.18
C ALA A 32 -0.05 -15.62 -14.97
N CYS A 33 0.63 -16.09 -13.92
CA CYS A 33 0.86 -15.32 -12.69
C CYS A 33 2.11 -14.43 -12.73
N GLY A 34 2.92 -14.49 -13.80
CA GLY A 34 4.16 -13.72 -13.91
C GLY A 34 4.08 -12.45 -14.75
N SER A 35 2.95 -12.20 -15.43
CA SER A 35 2.86 -11.18 -16.49
C SER A 35 2.17 -9.88 -16.08
N PHE A 36 1.76 -9.73 -14.82
CA PHE A 36 1.11 -8.52 -14.33
C PHE A 36 1.84 -7.97 -13.12
N VAL A 37 2.81 -7.08 -13.37
CA VAL A 37 2.96 -5.78 -12.68
C VAL A 37 4.15 -5.03 -13.29
N ASN A 38 3.92 -4.33 -14.40
CA ASN A 38 4.76 -3.20 -14.83
C ASN A 38 4.27 -1.89 -14.18
N SER A 39 3.66 -1.97 -13.00
CA SER A 39 3.40 -0.75 -12.22
C SER A 39 4.74 -0.25 -11.70
N PRO A 40 5.04 1.06 -11.80
CA PRO A 40 6.19 1.61 -11.10
C PRO A 40 6.09 1.18 -9.64
N ARG A 41 7.15 0.56 -9.12
CA ARG A 41 7.21 0.19 -7.71
C ARG A 41 7.53 1.44 -6.90
N PRO A 42 6.96 1.60 -5.69
CA PRO A 42 7.39 2.66 -4.80
C PRO A 42 8.89 2.53 -4.56
N LEU A 43 9.59 3.67 -4.59
CA LEU A 43 11.02 3.75 -4.35
C LEU A 43 11.32 3.73 -2.85
N ASN A 44 10.38 4.24 -2.05
CA ASN A 44 10.49 4.41 -0.62
C ASN A 44 9.26 3.84 0.09
N ALA A 45 9.48 3.15 1.22
CA ALA A 45 8.42 2.72 2.12
C ALA A 45 8.00 3.82 3.12
N GLU A 46 8.88 4.81 3.30
CA GLU A 46 8.66 5.94 4.20
C GLU A 46 9.22 7.20 3.54
N TYR A 47 8.45 8.28 3.60
CA TYR A 47 8.85 9.58 3.11
C TYR A 47 8.65 10.61 4.22
N CYS A 48 9.75 11.24 4.65
CA CYS A 48 9.75 12.25 5.70
C CYS A 48 10.13 13.61 5.13
N ASP A 49 9.34 14.63 5.44
CA ASP A 49 9.64 16.01 5.08
C ASP A 49 9.07 16.96 6.14
N ASN A 50 9.61 18.17 6.14
CA ASN A 50 9.12 19.26 6.97
C ASN A 50 7.99 19.99 6.22
N PHE A 51 6.82 20.07 6.84
CA PHE A 51 5.72 20.89 6.36
C PHE A 51 5.43 21.96 7.43
N LEU A 52 5.68 23.23 7.07
CA LEU A 52 5.58 24.38 7.96
C LEU A 52 6.54 24.30 9.16
N ILE A 53 6.01 23.90 10.31
CA ILE A 53 6.70 23.83 11.60
C ILE A 53 6.76 22.40 12.12
N TYR A 54 6.19 21.44 11.39
CA TYR A 54 6.09 20.04 11.79
C TYR A 54 6.90 19.15 10.88
N ASP A 55 7.71 18.27 11.49
CA ASP A 55 8.35 17.16 10.81
C ASP A 55 7.38 15.98 10.79
N MET A 56 7.02 15.54 9.59
CA MET A 56 6.02 14.49 9.39
C MET A 56 6.53 13.44 8.41
N CYS A 57 6.10 12.20 8.60
CA CYS A 57 6.44 11.09 7.74
C CYS A 57 5.16 10.39 7.25
N ALA A 58 5.10 10.12 5.95
CA ALA A 58 4.13 9.22 5.35
C ALA A 58 4.74 7.81 5.25
N ARG A 59 3.97 6.79 5.63
CA ARG A 59 4.44 5.40 5.64
C ARG A 59 3.52 4.50 4.83
N ASP A 60 4.16 3.62 4.07
CA ASP A 60 3.61 2.50 3.33
C ASP A 60 4.31 1.22 3.85
N THR A 61 3.63 0.45 4.70
CA THR A 61 4.24 -0.72 5.34
C THR A 61 4.36 -1.90 4.38
N ASN A 62 3.42 -2.04 3.44
CA ASN A 62 3.33 -3.21 2.55
C ASN A 62 4.05 -3.00 1.19
N HIS A 63 4.58 -1.80 0.94
CA HIS A 63 5.29 -1.38 -0.28
C HIS A 63 4.43 -1.47 -1.55
N ASP A 64 3.13 -1.20 -1.45
CA ASP A 64 2.21 -1.15 -2.59
C ASP A 64 2.09 0.25 -3.23
N GLY A 65 2.72 1.27 -2.62
CA GLY A 65 2.73 2.66 -3.04
C GLY A 65 1.52 3.45 -2.53
N VAL A 66 0.76 2.91 -1.58
CA VAL A 66 -0.38 3.55 -0.94
C VAL A 66 -0.02 3.94 0.49
N VAL A 67 -0.28 5.19 0.86
CA VAL A 67 -0.02 5.65 2.22
C VAL A 67 -1.00 4.98 3.19
N GLU A 68 -0.49 4.37 4.24
CA GLU A 68 -1.30 3.80 5.32
C GLU A 68 -1.53 4.83 6.43
N VAL A 69 -0.46 5.53 6.82
CA VAL A 69 -0.47 6.49 7.93
C VAL A 69 0.46 7.66 7.66
N VAL A 70 0.09 8.83 8.21
CA VAL A 70 0.95 9.99 8.34
C VAL A 70 1.08 10.33 9.83
N TYR A 71 2.32 10.49 10.27
CA TYR A 71 2.64 10.64 11.69
C TYR A 71 3.68 11.75 11.94
N PHE A 72 3.67 12.30 13.16
CA PHE A 72 4.67 13.29 13.59
C PHE A 72 5.98 12.60 13.97
N THR A 73 7.10 13.07 13.44
CA THR A 73 8.40 12.44 13.67
C THR A 73 8.81 12.46 15.14
N ASP A 74 8.48 13.55 15.84
CA ASP A 74 8.87 13.81 17.23
C ASP A 74 8.08 12.98 18.24
N THR A 75 6.75 12.96 18.12
CA THR A 75 5.87 12.25 19.07
C THR A 75 5.56 10.82 18.65
N LYS A 76 5.84 10.45 17.40
CA LYS A 76 5.47 9.17 16.80
C LYS A 76 3.96 8.91 16.84
N GLU A 77 3.16 9.97 16.77
CA GLU A 77 1.70 9.87 16.75
C GLU A 77 1.15 10.03 15.34
N VAL A 78 0.32 9.07 14.92
CA VAL A 78 -0.47 9.09 13.69
C VAL A 78 -1.56 10.13 13.83
N PHE A 79 -1.59 11.11 12.94
CA PHE A 79 -2.63 12.14 12.88
C PHE A 79 -3.51 12.03 11.63
N MET A 80 -3.09 11.27 10.62
CA MET A 80 -3.90 10.92 9.46
C MET A 80 -3.71 9.45 9.10
N TYR A 81 -4.77 8.75 8.73
CA TYR A 81 -4.70 7.32 8.36
C TYR A 81 -5.60 6.97 7.17
N HIS A 82 -5.18 5.98 6.40
CA HIS A 82 -5.96 5.43 5.30
C HIS A 82 -7.22 4.76 5.84
N PRO A 83 -8.38 4.85 5.15
CA PRO A 83 -9.61 4.21 5.59
C PRO A 83 -9.46 2.71 5.91
N GLU A 84 -8.66 2.01 5.12
CA GLU A 84 -8.40 0.57 5.27
C GLU A 84 -7.47 0.24 6.46
N SER A 85 -6.66 1.20 6.91
CA SER A 85 -5.75 1.05 8.05
C SER A 85 -6.44 1.32 9.40
N LYS A 86 -7.75 1.60 9.40
CA LYS A 86 -8.49 1.93 10.62
C LYS A 86 -8.44 0.78 11.62
N GLY A 87 -7.86 1.04 12.80
CA GLY A 87 -7.70 0.04 13.86
C GLY A 87 -6.55 -0.94 13.63
N ASN A 88 -5.82 -0.81 12.53
CA ASN A 88 -4.62 -1.58 12.22
C ASN A 88 -3.47 -0.60 11.94
N TYR A 89 -2.99 0.03 13.01
CA TYR A 89 -1.88 0.98 12.94
C TYR A 89 -0.56 0.27 13.25
N PRO A 90 0.58 0.73 12.69
CA PRO A 90 1.89 0.22 13.07
C PRO A 90 2.09 0.28 14.59
N SER A 91 2.55 -0.83 15.18
CA SER A 91 2.64 -0.97 16.66
C SER A 91 3.66 -0.04 17.32
N ASP A 92 4.58 0.53 16.53
CA ASP A 92 5.57 1.51 16.96
C ASP A 92 5.02 2.94 17.01
N LEU A 93 3.78 3.17 16.55
CA LEU A 93 3.16 4.49 16.49
C LEU A 93 1.95 4.59 17.42
N GLY A 94 1.81 5.73 18.09
CA GLY A 94 0.60 6.10 18.82
C GLY A 94 -0.47 6.64 17.87
N LEU A 95 -1.74 6.64 18.27
CA LEU A 95 -2.79 7.35 17.55
C LEU A 95 -3.00 8.71 18.24
N HIS A 96 -2.84 9.80 17.50
CA HIS A 96 -3.14 11.13 18.01
C HIS A 96 -4.63 11.23 18.33
N ARG A 97 -4.98 11.91 19.42
CA ARG A 97 -6.38 12.09 19.87
C ARG A 97 -7.31 12.62 18.77
N CYS A 98 -6.76 13.50 17.95
CA CYS A 98 -7.45 14.15 16.84
C CYS A 98 -7.08 13.55 15.48
N ALA A 99 -6.69 12.27 15.44
CA ALA A 99 -6.35 11.61 14.20
C ALA A 99 -7.57 11.50 13.27
N THR A 100 -7.39 11.87 12.01
CA THR A 100 -8.46 11.87 11.00
C THR A 100 -8.23 10.81 9.92
N MET A 101 -9.32 10.38 9.29
CA MET A 101 -9.24 9.50 8.13
C MET A 101 -8.93 10.34 6.88
N MET A 102 -8.01 9.88 6.04
CA MET A 102 -7.70 10.53 4.77
C MET A 102 -8.83 10.32 3.75
N ASP A 103 -9.19 11.36 3.02
CA ASP A 103 -10.06 11.25 1.85
C ASP A 103 -9.28 10.73 0.63
N GLU A 104 -10.00 10.27 -0.40
CA GLU A 104 -9.40 9.68 -1.61
C GLU A 104 -8.43 10.64 -2.32
N GLU A 105 -8.70 11.94 -2.29
CA GLU A 105 -7.85 12.95 -2.94
C GLU A 105 -6.54 13.16 -2.17
N LEU A 106 -6.61 13.16 -0.84
CA LEU A 106 -5.47 13.24 0.06
C LEU A 106 -4.61 11.97 -0.04
N VAL A 107 -5.22 10.79 -0.14
CA VAL A 107 -4.50 9.54 -0.41
C VAL A 107 -3.78 9.63 -1.75
N ALA A 108 -4.49 10.00 -2.82
CA ALA A 108 -3.90 10.11 -4.15
C ALA A 108 -2.75 11.13 -4.20
N THR A 109 -2.87 12.24 -3.48
CA THR A 109 -1.81 13.26 -3.38
C THR A 109 -0.61 12.74 -2.60
N THR A 110 -0.85 12.09 -1.45
CA THR A 110 0.21 11.58 -0.58
C THR A 110 0.97 10.43 -1.23
N ASN A 111 0.30 9.53 -1.96
CA ASN A 111 0.94 8.40 -2.66
C ASN A 111 2.05 8.83 -3.62
N ARG A 112 1.98 10.06 -4.17
CA ARG A 112 2.99 10.60 -5.08
C ARG A 112 4.38 10.70 -4.45
N VAL A 113 4.47 10.84 -3.13
CA VAL A 113 5.75 11.00 -2.42
C VAL A 113 6.63 9.74 -2.48
N PHE A 114 6.02 8.55 -2.60
CA PHE A 114 6.77 7.29 -2.64
C PHE A 114 7.52 7.07 -3.95
N TYR A 115 7.27 7.91 -4.95
CA TYR A 115 7.93 7.88 -6.26
C TYR A 115 8.95 9.02 -6.43
N VAL A 116 9.18 9.82 -5.38
CA VAL A 116 10.18 10.90 -5.40
C VAL A 116 11.54 10.35 -5.01
N ASP A 117 12.56 10.68 -5.80
CA ASP A 117 13.97 10.39 -5.53
C ASP A 117 14.86 11.62 -5.83
N ASP A 118 16.18 11.42 -5.73
CA ASP A 118 17.17 12.47 -5.99
C ASP A 118 17.15 12.98 -7.44
N SER A 119 16.74 12.13 -8.39
CA SER A 119 16.63 12.44 -9.82
C SER A 119 15.35 13.19 -10.20
N THR A 120 14.32 13.16 -9.34
CA THR A 120 13.07 13.92 -9.55
C THR A 120 13.37 15.42 -9.73
N PRO A 121 12.82 16.09 -10.76
CA PRO A 121 13.01 17.52 -10.94
C PRO A 121 12.57 18.34 -9.73
N PHE A 122 13.29 19.41 -9.43
CA PHE A 122 12.97 20.30 -8.30
C PHE A 122 11.54 20.83 -8.33
N LEU A 123 11.05 21.24 -9.52
CA LEU A 123 9.68 21.75 -9.69
C LEU A 123 8.62 20.69 -9.38
N GLU A 124 8.89 19.42 -9.69
CA GLU A 124 7.98 18.32 -9.39
C GLU A 124 7.92 18.03 -7.89
N ARG A 125 9.07 18.05 -7.20
CA ARG A 125 9.12 17.96 -5.73
C ARG A 125 8.35 19.11 -5.06
N GLN A 126 8.48 20.33 -5.59
CA GLN A 126 7.73 21.48 -5.09
C GLN A 126 6.22 21.37 -5.35
N ASP A 127 5.81 20.83 -6.50
CA ASP A 127 4.39 20.59 -6.80
C ASP A 127 3.77 19.59 -5.82
N ILE A 128 4.44 18.46 -5.59
CA ILE A 128 3.99 17.43 -4.64
C ILE A 128 3.90 18.01 -3.22
N LYS A 129 4.97 18.69 -2.77
CA LYS A 129 5.02 19.35 -1.46
C LYS A 129 3.93 20.40 -1.31
N GLY A 130 3.71 21.21 -2.34
CA GLY A 130 2.66 22.24 -2.38
C GLY A 130 1.26 21.65 -2.28
N ALA A 131 0.99 20.56 -3.00
CA ALA A 131 -0.31 19.87 -2.95
C ALA A 131 -0.60 19.30 -1.55
N MET A 132 0.37 18.62 -0.93
CA MET A 132 0.22 18.12 0.44
C MET A 132 0.01 19.25 1.46
N MET A 133 0.76 20.34 1.31
CA MET A 133 0.65 21.52 2.15
C MET A 133 -0.74 22.17 2.08
N LEU A 134 -1.31 22.31 0.87
CA LEU A 134 -2.66 22.84 0.71
C LEU A 134 -3.71 21.96 1.41
N LYS A 135 -3.57 20.65 1.30
CA LYS A 135 -4.46 19.70 1.98
C LYS A 135 -4.32 19.75 3.50
N TYR A 136 -3.10 19.87 4.02
CA TYR A 136 -2.88 20.06 5.45
C TYR A 136 -3.54 21.35 5.96
N VAL A 137 -3.31 22.47 5.29
CA VAL A 137 -3.91 23.78 5.66
C VAL A 137 -5.43 23.74 5.58
N ALA A 138 -6.02 23.00 4.64
CA ALA A 138 -7.47 22.82 4.55
C ALA A 138 -8.05 22.06 5.75
N ASN A 139 -7.30 21.13 6.33
CA ASN A 139 -7.71 20.31 7.49
C ASN A 139 -7.36 20.95 8.85
N MET A 140 -6.48 21.95 8.88
CA MET A 140 -6.06 22.65 10.10
C MET A 140 -7.21 23.15 10.99
N PRO A 141 -8.31 23.74 10.47
CA PRO A 141 -9.40 24.21 11.31
C PRO A 141 -10.09 23.08 12.10
N GLU A 142 -10.26 21.91 11.48
CA GLU A 142 -10.90 20.76 12.13
C GLU A 142 -10.00 20.16 13.21
N ILE A 143 -8.71 20.00 12.92
CA ILE A 143 -7.70 19.53 13.87
C ILE A 143 -7.61 20.50 15.07
N THR A 144 -7.57 21.81 14.81
CA THR A 144 -7.53 22.84 15.85
C THR A 144 -8.78 22.82 16.71
N ALA A 145 -9.96 22.66 16.11
CA ALA A 145 -11.22 22.57 16.84
C ALA A 145 -11.28 21.33 17.75
N CYS A 146 -10.74 20.20 17.29
CA CYS A 146 -10.62 18.99 18.12
C CYS A 146 -9.69 19.22 19.32
N ASN A 147 -8.50 19.80 19.10
CA ASN A 147 -7.56 20.10 20.18
C ASN A 147 -8.16 21.06 21.23
N LEU A 148 -8.82 22.14 20.81
CA LEU A 148 -9.45 23.10 21.74
C LEU A 148 -10.57 22.47 22.59
N ARG A 149 -11.38 21.58 22.00
CA ARG A 149 -12.44 20.86 22.75
C ARG A 149 -11.82 19.90 23.76
N ALA A 150 -10.76 19.19 23.35
CA ALA A 150 -10.05 18.27 24.21
C ALA A 150 -9.39 18.98 25.41
N GLU A 151 -8.76 20.14 25.19
CA GLU A 151 -8.18 20.96 26.26
C GLU A 151 -9.25 21.46 27.25
N GLN A 152 -10.43 21.84 26.74
CA GLN A 152 -11.56 22.23 27.59
C GLN A 152 -12.05 21.07 28.45
N GLU A 153 -12.17 19.87 27.90
CA GLU A 153 -12.57 18.67 28.65
C GLU A 153 -11.56 18.31 29.74
N GLU A 154 -10.26 18.44 29.45
CA GLU A 154 -9.19 18.24 30.45
C GLU A 154 -9.23 19.29 31.56
N SER A 155 -9.51 20.56 31.24
CA SER A 155 -9.57 21.65 32.23
C SER A 155 -10.81 21.59 33.14
N ASN A 156 -11.86 20.89 32.71
CA ASN A 156 -13.13 20.76 33.43
C ASN A 156 -13.22 19.48 34.28
N ASN A 157 -12.21 18.61 34.24
CA ASN A 157 -12.07 17.39 35.04
C ASN A 157 -11.04 17.57 36.18
#